data_AF-A0AAD1TIW8-F1
#
_entry.id   AF-A0AAD1TIW8-F1
#
_cell.length_a   1.000
_cell.length_b   1.000
_cell.length_c   1.000
_cell.angle_alpha   90.00
_cell.angle_beta   90.00
_cell.angle_gamma   90.00
#
_symmetry.space_group_name_H-M   'P 1'
#
loop_
_entity.id
_entity.type
_entity.pdbx_description
1 polymer ?
#
loop_
_entity_poly.entity_id
_entity_poly.type
_entity_poly.pdbx_seq_one_letter_code
_entity_poly.pdbx_strand_id
1 'polypeptide(L)'
;MAQMCKTPPTDMERTMEQTIVIFNRYAGKEGDKATMSFKEFETFMKTELNSFTANQKDPKILEKIMASVDGGVDGKRDNQLNFQEFFNLIGGMMVACHEALLKAPPSQKQPVAKNPPTDMEKAMEQIIRIFQHYAGKKGDKSQMNYTEFEAFMKAELKSFTDNQKDPNIVRKLMESVDGTVDGKCNKELDFQEFMNLIGGMMVACHDSFIAHMKRV
;
A
#
# COMPACT_ATOMS: atom_id res chain seq x y z
N MET A 1 -18.80 11.19 -17.40
CA MET A 1 -18.68 9.79 -17.83
C MET A 1 -17.20 9.45 -17.80
N ALA A 2 -16.71 8.79 -16.74
CA ALA A 2 -15.32 8.32 -16.72
C ALA A 2 -15.14 7.36 -17.90
N GLN A 3 -14.18 7.63 -18.75
CA GLN A 3 -13.85 6.74 -19.86
C GLN A 3 -13.37 5.42 -19.22
N MET A 4 -14.15 4.35 -19.35
CA MET A 4 -13.71 3.02 -18.96
C MET A 4 -12.45 2.70 -19.77
N CYS A 5 -11.34 2.44 -19.08
CA CYS A 5 -10.08 2.08 -19.71
C CYS A 5 -10.31 0.84 -20.59
N LYS A 6 -9.91 0.90 -21.87
CA LYS A 6 -10.17 -0.19 -22.84
C LYS A 6 -9.29 -1.43 -22.60
N THR A 7 -8.33 -1.35 -21.70
CA THR A 7 -7.42 -2.43 -21.33
C THR A 7 -7.81 -3.06 -20.00
N PRO A 8 -7.69 -4.39 -19.86
CA PRO A 8 -7.87 -5.04 -18.56
C PRO A 8 -6.93 -4.43 -17.51
N PRO A 9 -7.36 -4.35 -16.23
CA PRO A 9 -6.50 -3.82 -15.18
C PRO A 9 -5.26 -4.70 -15.01
N THR A 10 -4.13 -4.05 -14.79
CA THR A 10 -2.81 -4.67 -14.52
C THR A 10 -2.80 -5.37 -13.15
N ASP A 11 -1.73 -6.09 -12.82
CA ASP A 11 -1.60 -6.73 -11.51
C ASP A 11 -1.51 -5.70 -10.38
N MET A 12 -0.77 -4.60 -10.59
CA MET A 12 -0.73 -3.50 -9.63
C MET A 12 -2.10 -2.83 -9.47
N GLU A 13 -2.79 -2.48 -10.57
CA GLU A 13 -4.11 -1.84 -10.51
C GLU A 13 -5.14 -2.71 -9.78
N ARG A 14 -5.14 -4.03 -10.05
CA ARG A 14 -6.00 -4.99 -9.33
C ARG A 14 -5.66 -5.07 -7.86
N THR A 15 -4.37 -5.05 -7.52
CA THR A 15 -3.92 -5.17 -6.13
C THR A 15 -4.24 -3.90 -5.33
N MET A 16 -4.13 -2.72 -5.97
CA MET A 16 -4.60 -1.44 -5.43
C MET A 16 -6.10 -1.46 -5.17
N GLU A 17 -6.89 -1.88 -6.16
CA GLU A 17 -8.35 -2.02 -6.02
C GLU A 17 -8.70 -3.01 -4.91
N GLN A 18 -8.07 -4.19 -4.87
CA GLN A 18 -8.28 -5.19 -3.84
C GLN A 18 -7.99 -4.65 -2.43
N THR A 19 -6.90 -3.89 -2.26
CA THR A 19 -6.56 -3.27 -0.97
C THR A 19 -7.66 -2.30 -0.51
N ILE A 20 -8.18 -1.48 -1.42
CA ILE A 20 -9.30 -0.56 -1.14
C ILE A 20 -10.58 -1.33 -0.81
N VAL A 21 -10.89 -2.40 -1.56
CA VAL A 21 -12.06 -3.25 -1.33
C VAL A 21 -11.98 -3.95 0.02
N ILE A 22 -10.80 -4.44 0.42
CA ILE A 22 -10.59 -5.04 1.74
C ILE A 22 -10.87 -4.02 2.83
N PHE A 23 -10.31 -2.80 2.75
CA PHE A 23 -10.63 -1.75 3.72
C PHE A 23 -12.14 -1.51 3.83
N ASN A 24 -12.82 -1.30 2.69
CA ASN A 24 -14.27 -1.05 2.65
C ASN A 24 -15.12 -2.26 3.09
N ARG A 25 -14.56 -3.48 3.12
CA ARG A 25 -15.23 -4.68 3.67
C ARG A 25 -15.39 -4.60 5.19
N TYR A 26 -14.52 -3.85 5.87
CA TYR A 26 -14.53 -3.71 7.33
C TYR A 26 -15.01 -2.32 7.78
N ALA A 27 -14.68 -1.26 7.03
CA ALA A 27 -15.10 0.11 7.31
C ALA A 27 -16.62 0.31 7.18
N GLY A 28 -17.15 1.25 7.96
CA GLY A 28 -18.51 1.74 7.79
C GLY A 28 -19.65 0.78 8.14
N LYS A 29 -19.37 -0.30 8.88
CA LYS A 29 -20.41 -1.17 9.47
C LYS A 29 -21.05 -0.49 10.68
N GLU A 30 -20.29 0.31 11.41
CA GLU A 30 -20.73 1.10 12.55
C GLU A 30 -20.17 2.52 12.44
N GLY A 31 -20.98 3.56 12.72
CA GLY A 31 -20.50 4.94 12.71
C GLY A 31 -20.30 5.54 11.31
N ASP A 32 -19.13 6.14 11.07
CA ASP A 32 -18.80 6.81 9.81
C ASP A 32 -18.52 5.78 8.70
N LYS A 33 -19.17 5.95 7.55
CA LYS A 33 -19.05 5.04 6.41
C LYS A 33 -17.69 5.06 5.70
N ALA A 34 -16.86 6.06 5.97
CA ALA A 34 -15.57 6.24 5.33
C ALA A 34 -14.37 5.78 6.18
N THR A 35 -14.60 5.38 7.43
CA THR A 35 -13.54 5.04 8.38
C THR A 35 -13.80 3.69 9.07
N MET A 36 -12.78 3.17 9.75
CA MET A 36 -12.90 2.03 10.64
C MET A 36 -12.81 2.49 12.10
N SER A 37 -13.84 2.19 12.89
CA SER A 37 -13.76 2.21 14.35
C SER A 37 -12.74 1.20 14.87
N PHE A 38 -12.36 1.31 16.14
CA PHE A 38 -11.47 0.34 16.78
C PHE A 38 -11.97 -1.11 16.67
N LYS A 39 -13.29 -1.35 16.79
CA LYS A 39 -13.89 -2.69 16.71
C LYS A 39 -13.78 -3.28 15.29
N GLU A 40 -13.97 -2.46 14.27
CA GLU A 40 -13.81 -2.86 12.87
C GLU A 40 -12.33 -3.12 12.55
N PHE A 41 -11.44 -2.24 13.01
CA PHE A 41 -9.99 -2.44 12.93
C PHE A 41 -9.54 -3.73 13.63
N GLU A 42 -10.03 -4.00 14.84
CA GLU A 42 -9.73 -5.23 15.58
C GLU A 42 -10.20 -6.47 14.80
N THR A 43 -11.40 -6.41 14.22
CA THR A 43 -11.94 -7.48 13.39
C THR A 43 -11.08 -7.71 12.14
N PHE A 44 -10.67 -6.64 11.47
CA PHE A 44 -9.74 -6.69 10.34
C PHE A 44 -8.42 -7.38 10.74
N MET A 45 -7.76 -6.91 11.81
CA MET A 45 -6.47 -7.45 12.26
C MET A 45 -6.54 -8.93 12.62
N LYS A 46 -7.64 -9.37 13.23
CA LYS A 46 -7.84 -10.79 13.59
C LYS A 46 -8.19 -11.68 12.39
N THR A 47 -8.69 -11.10 11.30
CA THR A 47 -9.15 -11.85 10.12
C THR A 47 -8.08 -11.84 9.03
N GLU A 48 -7.72 -10.64 8.56
CA GLU A 48 -6.83 -10.40 7.42
C GLU A 48 -5.36 -10.45 7.82
N LEU A 49 -5.00 -10.19 9.08
CA LEU A 49 -3.62 -10.24 9.57
C LEU A 49 -3.50 -11.20 10.77
N ASN A 50 -4.18 -12.35 10.67
CA ASN A 50 -4.25 -13.33 11.74
C ASN A 50 -2.87 -13.87 12.16
N SER A 51 -1.93 -13.99 11.21
CA SER A 51 -0.56 -14.40 11.47
C SER A 51 0.17 -13.43 12.41
N PHE A 52 -0.09 -12.13 12.27
CA PHE A 52 0.46 -11.11 13.16
C PHE A 52 -0.17 -11.22 14.55
N THR A 53 -1.50 -11.27 14.63
CA THR A 53 -2.24 -11.23 15.90
C THR A 53 -2.10 -12.51 16.72
N ALA A 54 -2.06 -13.69 16.10
CA ALA A 54 -1.90 -14.97 16.78
C ALA A 54 -0.56 -15.12 17.52
N ASN A 55 0.44 -14.33 17.15
CA ASN A 55 1.78 -14.36 17.74
C ASN A 55 2.01 -13.27 18.80
N GLN A 56 1.00 -12.45 19.11
CA GLN A 56 1.14 -11.37 20.10
C GLN A 56 0.85 -11.86 21.52
N LYS A 57 1.72 -11.45 22.46
CA LYS A 57 1.57 -11.76 23.89
C LYS A 57 0.85 -10.66 24.67
N ASP A 58 0.85 -9.44 24.14
CA ASP A 58 0.23 -8.28 24.78
C ASP A 58 -1.23 -8.18 24.34
N PRO A 59 -2.21 -8.37 25.24
CA PRO A 59 -3.63 -8.28 24.89
C PRO A 59 -4.06 -6.87 24.46
N LYS A 60 -3.25 -5.84 24.76
CA LYS A 60 -3.51 -4.44 24.38
C LYS A 60 -2.75 -3.99 23.13
N ILE A 61 -2.09 -4.91 22.43
CA ILE A 61 -1.26 -4.55 21.27
C ILE A 61 -2.07 -3.84 20.17
N LEU A 62 -3.32 -4.25 19.94
CA LEU A 62 -4.17 -3.64 18.92
C LEU A 62 -4.60 -2.22 19.31
N GLU A 63 -4.89 -1.98 20.60
CA GLU A 63 -5.16 -0.64 21.12
C GLU A 63 -3.95 0.28 20.92
N LYS A 64 -2.75 -0.23 21.19
CA LYS A 64 -1.49 0.51 20.99
C LYS A 64 -1.22 0.81 19.51
N ILE A 65 -1.48 -0.15 18.62
CA ILE A 65 -1.35 0.06 17.18
C ILE A 65 -2.34 1.13 16.72
N MET A 66 -3.61 1.01 17.08
CA MET A 66 -4.63 2.03 16.77
C MET A 66 -4.16 3.42 17.20
N ALA A 67 -3.73 3.56 18.46
CA ALA A 67 -3.26 4.83 19.00
C ALA A 67 -1.98 5.37 18.33
N SER A 68 -1.16 4.50 17.71
CA SER A 68 0.03 4.91 16.97
C SER A 68 -0.25 5.37 15.54
N VAL A 69 -1.41 4.97 14.99
CA VAL A 69 -1.78 5.22 13.60
C VAL A 69 -2.81 6.36 13.51
N ASP A 70 -3.78 6.40 14.43
CA ASP A 70 -4.82 7.44 14.55
C ASP A 70 -4.23 8.84 14.75
N GLY A 71 -4.51 9.72 13.80
CA GLY A 71 -3.98 11.08 13.68
C GLY A 71 -2.52 11.16 13.24
N GLY A 72 -1.89 10.04 12.87
CA GLY A 72 -0.49 10.01 12.47
C GLY A 72 -0.22 10.76 11.17
N VAL A 73 -1.17 10.75 10.23
CA VAL A 73 -0.99 11.34 8.90
C VAL A 73 -1.83 12.61 8.69
N ASP A 74 -3.02 12.68 9.29
CA ASP A 74 -3.93 13.84 9.12
C ASP A 74 -4.08 14.71 10.38
N GLY A 75 -3.46 14.32 11.49
CA GLY A 75 -3.51 15.03 12.78
C GLY A 75 -4.81 14.86 13.57
N LYS A 76 -5.78 14.06 13.09
CA LYS A 76 -7.06 13.86 13.78
C LYS A 76 -7.00 12.61 14.64
N ARG A 77 -7.01 12.77 15.96
CA ARG A 77 -7.15 11.65 16.91
C ARG A 77 -8.61 11.43 17.25
N ASP A 78 -9.35 10.81 16.34
CA ASP A 78 -10.79 10.61 16.48
C ASP A 78 -11.17 9.16 16.87
N ASN A 79 -10.17 8.32 17.14
CA ASN A 79 -10.29 6.88 17.38
C ASN A 79 -10.95 6.13 16.21
N GLN A 80 -10.77 6.63 14.99
CA GLN A 80 -11.13 5.96 13.77
C GLN A 80 -9.90 5.91 12.85
N LEU A 81 -9.91 5.00 11.88
CA LEU A 81 -8.91 4.96 10.82
C LEU A 81 -9.58 5.28 9.50
N ASN A 82 -9.24 6.41 8.91
CA ASN A 82 -9.51 6.62 7.50
C ASN A 82 -8.57 5.75 6.62
N PHE A 83 -8.81 5.73 5.32
CA PHE A 83 -8.01 4.88 4.42
C PHE A 83 -6.52 5.24 4.39
N GLN A 84 -6.17 6.52 4.52
CA GLN A 84 -4.78 6.98 4.54
C GLN A 84 -4.04 6.48 5.79
N GLU A 85 -4.67 6.55 6.95
CA GLU A 85 -4.12 6.04 8.21
C GLU A 85 -3.99 4.51 8.19
N PHE A 86 -5.04 3.82 7.73
CA PHE A 86 -5.01 2.38 7.50
C PHE A 86 -3.85 1.98 6.58
N PHE A 87 -3.71 2.65 5.44
CA PHE A 87 -2.67 2.30 4.48
C PHE A 87 -1.27 2.65 4.99
N ASN A 88 -1.12 3.66 5.85
CA ASN A 88 0.16 3.94 6.51
C ASN A 88 0.60 2.78 7.41
N LEU A 89 -0.33 2.14 8.15
CA LEU A 89 -0.03 0.91 8.91
C LEU A 89 0.39 -0.23 7.97
N ILE A 90 -0.40 -0.52 6.94
CA ILE A 90 -0.14 -1.61 5.99
C ILE A 90 1.17 -1.38 5.23
N GLY A 91 1.45 -0.14 4.82
CA GLY A 91 2.69 0.30 4.20
C GLY A 91 3.90 0.06 5.10
N GLY A 92 3.84 0.46 6.37
CA GLY A 92 4.89 0.19 7.34
C GLY A 92 5.17 -1.30 7.54
N MET A 93 4.11 -2.14 7.55
CA MET A 93 4.27 -3.59 7.60
C MET A 93 4.95 -4.14 6.34
N MET A 94 4.57 -3.67 5.15
CA MET A 94 5.21 -4.09 3.90
C MET A 94 6.68 -3.68 3.84
N VAL A 95 7.03 -2.48 4.31
CA VAL A 95 8.43 -2.01 4.39
C VAL A 95 9.24 -2.95 5.28
N ALA A 96 8.74 -3.28 6.47
CA ALA A 96 9.39 -4.22 7.37
C ALA A 96 9.53 -5.63 6.74
N CYS A 97 8.51 -6.10 6.03
CA CYS A 97 8.55 -7.37 5.29
C CYS A 97 9.62 -7.34 4.18
N HIS A 98 9.66 -6.28 3.38
CA HIS A 98 10.64 -6.12 2.31
C HIS A 98 12.07 -6.12 2.84
N GLU A 99 12.34 -5.37 3.91
CA GLU A 99 13.66 -5.39 4.57
C GLU A 99 14.05 -6.77 5.08
N ALA A 100 13.11 -7.50 5.69
CA ALA A 100 13.36 -8.85 6.18
C ALA A 100 13.70 -9.80 5.03
N LEU A 101 13.03 -9.66 3.88
CA LEU A 101 13.31 -10.45 2.68
C LEU A 101 14.70 -10.14 2.10
N LEU A 102 15.16 -8.89 2.13
CA LEU A 102 16.51 -8.53 1.69
C LEU A 102 17.62 -9.10 2.59
N LYS A 103 17.34 -9.25 3.88
CA LYS A 103 18.30 -9.80 4.88
C LYS A 103 18.28 -11.34 4.93
N ALA A 104 17.26 -11.98 4.37
CA ALA A 104 17.10 -13.43 4.43
C ALA A 104 18.11 -14.15 3.49
N PRO A 105 18.85 -15.17 3.97
CA PRO A 105 19.72 -15.96 3.13
C PRO A 105 18.90 -16.78 2.09
N PRO A 106 19.45 -17.05 0.89
CA PRO A 106 18.74 -17.79 -0.18
C PRO A 106 18.23 -19.18 0.22
N SER A 107 18.78 -19.75 1.28
CA SER A 107 18.49 -21.10 1.78
C SER A 107 17.48 -21.13 2.92
N GLN A 108 17.03 -19.98 3.44
CA GLN A 108 15.98 -19.96 4.45
C GLN A 108 14.64 -20.29 3.80
N LYS A 109 14.16 -21.52 4.01
CA LYS A 109 12.75 -21.82 3.83
C LYS A 109 11.99 -20.89 4.77
N GLN A 110 11.22 -19.96 4.22
CA GLN A 110 10.29 -19.18 5.02
C GLN A 110 9.46 -20.15 5.86
N PRO A 111 9.26 -19.87 7.16
CA PRO A 111 8.40 -20.70 7.98
C PRO A 111 7.05 -20.81 7.25
N VAL A 112 6.69 -22.04 6.87
CA VAL A 112 5.43 -22.31 6.19
C VAL A 112 4.33 -21.83 7.13
N ALA A 113 3.61 -20.79 6.71
CA ALA A 113 2.47 -20.30 7.49
C ALA A 113 1.52 -21.45 7.75
N LYS A 114 1.09 -21.61 9.00
CA LYS A 114 0.19 -22.72 9.40
C LYS A 114 -1.18 -22.62 8.69
N ASN A 115 -1.54 -21.43 8.21
CA ASN A 115 -2.77 -21.11 7.52
C ASN A 115 -2.48 -20.61 6.10
N PRO A 116 -3.42 -20.77 5.15
CA PRO A 116 -3.29 -20.14 3.84
C PRO A 116 -3.28 -18.60 3.97
N PRO A 117 -2.52 -17.88 3.12
CA PRO A 117 -2.50 -16.42 3.15
C PRO A 117 -3.88 -15.81 2.93
N THR A 118 -4.20 -14.78 3.71
CA THR A 118 -5.44 -13.98 3.60
C THR A 118 -5.45 -13.12 2.33
N ASP A 119 -6.55 -12.42 2.06
CA ASP A 119 -6.62 -11.51 0.91
C ASP A 119 -5.63 -10.34 1.09
N MET A 120 -5.55 -9.78 2.31
CA MET A 120 -4.62 -8.69 2.61
C MET A 120 -3.15 -9.15 2.54
N GLU A 121 -2.81 -10.32 3.10
CA GLU A 121 -1.44 -10.85 3.03
C GLU A 121 -1.02 -11.09 1.58
N LYS A 122 -1.92 -11.60 0.72
CA LYS A 122 -1.66 -11.76 -0.72
C LYS A 122 -1.47 -10.43 -1.42
N ALA A 123 -2.29 -9.42 -1.12
CA ALA A 123 -2.16 -8.08 -1.71
C ALA A 123 -0.82 -7.44 -1.30
N MET A 124 -0.44 -7.53 -0.03
CA MET A 124 0.86 -7.05 0.46
C MET A 124 2.04 -7.75 -0.25
N GLU A 125 1.98 -9.08 -0.33
CA GLU A 125 2.98 -9.87 -1.03
C GLU A 125 3.09 -9.48 -2.52
N GLN A 126 1.96 -9.27 -3.19
CA GLN A 126 1.93 -8.89 -4.59
C GLN A 126 2.55 -7.51 -4.83
N ILE A 127 2.28 -6.50 -3.98
CA ILE A 127 2.93 -5.19 -4.07
C ILE A 127 4.45 -5.31 -3.95
N ILE A 128 4.92 -6.08 -2.96
CA ILE A 128 6.36 -6.34 -2.74
C ILE A 128 6.98 -7.03 -3.96
N ARG A 129 6.32 -8.08 -4.47
CA ARG A 129 6.80 -8.84 -5.65
C ARG A 129 6.87 -7.98 -6.90
N ILE A 130 5.89 -7.11 -7.12
CA ILE A 130 5.89 -6.17 -8.25
C ILE A 130 7.09 -5.23 -8.13
N PHE A 131 7.32 -4.61 -6.98
CA PHE A 131 8.50 -3.78 -6.78
C PHE A 131 9.80 -4.54 -7.09
N GLN A 132 9.97 -5.72 -6.49
CA GLN A 132 11.16 -6.57 -6.69
C GLN A 132 11.31 -7.06 -8.13
N HIS A 133 10.24 -7.14 -8.91
CA HIS A 133 10.30 -7.51 -10.32
C HIS A 133 10.96 -6.41 -11.17
N TYR A 134 10.82 -5.14 -10.81
CA TYR A 134 11.38 -4.01 -11.55
C TYR A 134 12.69 -3.49 -10.95
N ALA A 135 12.82 -3.50 -9.63
CA ALA A 135 14.01 -3.04 -8.90
C ALA A 135 15.26 -3.87 -9.20
N GLY A 136 16.42 -3.22 -9.13
CA GLY A 136 17.69 -3.92 -9.06
C GLY A 136 18.14 -4.65 -10.32
N LYS A 137 17.53 -4.35 -11.48
CA LYS A 137 18.00 -4.90 -12.78
C LYS A 137 19.36 -4.32 -13.14
N LYS A 138 19.63 -3.07 -12.75
CA LYS A 138 20.90 -2.37 -12.89
C LYS A 138 21.21 -1.58 -11.62
N GLY A 139 22.30 -1.93 -10.93
CA GLY A 139 22.75 -1.20 -9.74
C GLY A 139 22.33 -1.86 -8.44
N ASP A 140 21.89 -1.05 -7.47
CA ASP A 140 21.44 -1.51 -6.16
C ASP A 140 20.17 -2.35 -6.29
N LYS A 141 20.19 -3.55 -5.70
CA LYS A 141 19.07 -4.50 -5.77
C LYS A 141 17.85 -4.10 -4.94
N SER A 142 18.00 -3.11 -4.07
CA SER A 142 16.95 -2.65 -3.16
C SER A 142 16.17 -1.43 -3.67
N GLN A 143 16.57 -0.85 -4.82
CA GLN A 143 16.03 0.40 -5.34
C GLN A 143 15.68 0.28 -6.84
N MET A 144 14.79 1.15 -7.30
CA MET A 144 14.48 1.34 -8.73
C MET A 144 15.11 2.64 -9.24
N ASN A 145 16.01 2.55 -10.21
CA ASN A 145 16.43 3.75 -10.95
C ASN A 145 15.31 4.25 -11.89
N TYR A 146 15.48 5.44 -12.48
CA TYR A 146 14.46 6.02 -13.37
C TYR A 146 14.03 5.11 -14.53
N THR A 147 14.94 4.33 -15.12
CA THR A 147 14.58 3.44 -16.25
C THR A 147 13.68 2.29 -15.78
N GLU A 148 13.97 1.74 -14.61
CA GLU A 148 13.17 0.68 -14.00
C GLU A 148 11.81 1.21 -13.54
N PHE A 149 11.79 2.38 -12.91
CA PHE A 149 10.57 3.06 -12.51
C PHE A 149 9.70 3.43 -13.72
N GLU A 150 10.28 3.93 -14.80
CA GLU A 150 9.55 4.25 -16.03
C GLU A 150 8.93 2.98 -16.66
N ALA A 151 9.67 1.86 -16.66
CA ALA A 151 9.16 0.58 -17.12
C ALA A 151 7.99 0.10 -16.25
N PHE A 152 8.10 0.19 -14.92
CA PHE A 152 7.02 -0.09 -13.98
C PHE A 152 5.79 0.76 -14.30
N MET A 153 5.90 2.08 -14.38
CA MET A 153 4.76 2.98 -14.61
C MET A 153 4.01 2.66 -15.91
N LYS A 154 4.75 2.33 -16.98
CA LYS A 154 4.15 2.01 -18.30
C LYS A 154 3.50 0.63 -18.35
N ALA A 155 3.99 -0.32 -17.57
CA ALA A 155 3.49 -1.70 -17.56
C ALA A 155 2.40 -1.92 -16.52
N GLU A 156 2.59 -1.42 -15.30
CA GLU A 156 1.75 -1.67 -14.14
C GLU A 156 0.73 -0.56 -13.88
N LEU A 157 0.97 0.67 -14.33
CA LEU A 157 0.05 1.80 -14.14
C LEU A 157 -0.34 2.42 -15.49
N LYS A 158 -0.65 1.54 -16.44
CA LYS A 158 -0.95 1.90 -17.82
C LYS A 158 -2.17 2.80 -17.95
N SER A 159 -3.21 2.57 -17.15
CA SER A 159 -4.40 3.43 -17.16
C SER A 159 -4.07 4.87 -16.71
N PHE A 160 -3.09 5.03 -15.80
CA PHE A 160 -2.61 6.35 -15.45
C PHE A 160 -1.80 6.95 -16.60
N THR A 161 -0.78 6.24 -17.09
CA THR A 161 0.20 6.78 -18.05
C THR A 161 -0.38 7.07 -19.44
N ASP A 162 -1.26 6.23 -19.97
CA ASP A 162 -1.90 6.42 -21.28
C ASP A 162 -2.79 7.67 -21.33
N ASN A 163 -3.31 8.10 -20.19
CA ASN A 163 -4.24 9.22 -20.10
C ASN A 163 -3.55 10.56 -19.79
N GLN A 164 -2.21 10.59 -19.74
CA GLN A 164 -1.46 11.81 -19.48
C GLN A 164 -1.10 12.56 -20.77
N LYS A 165 -1.30 13.88 -20.74
CA LYS A 165 -0.89 14.78 -21.83
C LYS A 165 0.56 15.27 -21.69
N ASP A 166 1.10 15.25 -20.48
CA ASP A 166 2.45 15.70 -20.19
C ASP A 166 3.44 14.54 -20.39
N PRO A 167 4.33 14.61 -21.41
CA PRO A 167 5.31 13.56 -21.65
C PRO A 167 6.34 13.39 -20.52
N ASN A 168 6.45 14.38 -19.61
CA ASN A 168 7.38 14.34 -18.48
C ASN A 168 6.71 13.90 -17.17
N ILE A 169 5.44 13.50 -17.18
CA ILE A 169 4.69 13.18 -15.95
C ILE A 169 5.36 12.10 -15.10
N VAL A 170 5.91 11.05 -15.72
CA VAL A 170 6.59 9.95 -15.01
C VAL A 170 7.85 10.46 -14.31
N ARG A 171 8.59 11.37 -14.96
CA ARG A 171 9.76 12.00 -14.36
C ARG A 171 9.38 12.86 -13.17
N LYS A 172 8.35 13.70 -13.33
CA LYS A 172 7.84 14.55 -12.25
C LYS A 172 7.35 13.73 -11.06
N LEU A 173 6.71 12.58 -11.30
CA LEU A 173 6.32 11.66 -10.23
C LEU A 173 7.52 11.13 -9.48
N MET A 174 8.56 10.68 -10.17
CA MET A 174 9.79 10.24 -9.51
C MET A 174 10.40 11.37 -8.67
N GLU A 175 10.55 12.55 -9.25
CA GLU A 175 11.08 13.74 -8.55
C GLU A 175 10.22 14.18 -7.35
N SER A 176 8.92 13.87 -7.36
CA SER A 176 8.02 14.17 -6.22
C SER A 176 8.13 13.18 -5.07
N VAL A 177 8.77 12.03 -5.29
CA VAL A 177 8.83 10.90 -4.36
C VAL A 177 10.27 10.65 -3.88
N ASP A 178 11.27 10.86 -4.74
CA ASP A 178 12.71 10.76 -4.48
C ASP A 178 13.16 11.76 -3.40
N GLY A 179 13.57 11.25 -2.25
CA GLY A 179 13.95 12.01 -1.05
C GLY A 179 12.81 12.30 -0.08
N THR A 180 11.58 11.79 -0.31
CA THR A 180 10.45 12.02 0.62
C THR A 180 10.64 11.38 1.99
N VAL A 181 11.47 10.34 2.05
CA VAL A 181 11.69 9.55 3.27
C VAL A 181 13.02 9.93 3.94
N ASP A 182 14.10 9.93 3.18
CA ASP A 182 15.46 10.03 3.71
C ASP A 182 16.18 11.35 3.33
N GLY A 183 15.50 12.23 2.58
CA GLY A 183 16.04 13.49 2.08
C GLY A 183 17.12 13.33 1.00
N LYS A 184 17.38 12.11 0.51
CA LYS A 184 18.34 11.86 -0.55
C LYS A 184 17.64 11.86 -1.89
N CYS A 185 17.85 12.92 -2.67
CA CYS A 185 17.42 12.96 -4.07
C CYS A 185 18.45 12.23 -4.96
N ASN A 186 18.52 10.91 -4.85
CA ASN A 186 19.53 10.10 -5.54
C ASN A 186 19.07 9.63 -6.94
N LYS A 187 17.85 9.98 -7.34
CA LYS A 187 17.21 9.53 -8.58
C LYS A 187 17.07 8.02 -8.65
N GLU A 188 16.84 7.41 -7.50
CA GLU A 188 16.41 6.04 -7.32
C GLU A 188 15.23 6.07 -6.34
N LEU A 189 14.38 5.05 -6.38
CA LEU A 189 13.29 4.90 -5.40
C LEU A 189 13.56 3.65 -4.59
N ASP A 190 13.71 3.81 -3.28
CA ASP A 190 13.63 2.68 -2.37
C ASP A 190 12.18 2.20 -2.22
N PHE A 191 11.99 1.09 -1.49
CA PHE A 191 10.66 0.53 -1.33
C PHE A 191 9.71 1.42 -0.52
N GLN A 192 10.22 2.20 0.44
CA GLN A 192 9.37 3.09 1.23
C GLN A 192 8.89 4.28 0.41
N GLU A 193 9.78 4.87 -0.40
CA GLU A 193 9.45 5.91 -1.37
C GLU A 193 8.43 5.41 -2.40
N PHE A 194 8.64 4.21 -2.94
CA PHE A 194 7.65 3.55 -3.79
C PHE A 194 6.29 3.40 -3.09
N MET A 195 6.27 3.01 -1.81
CA MET A 195 5.03 2.90 -1.05
C MET A 195 4.33 4.24 -0.85
N ASN A 196 5.05 5.36 -0.74
CA ASN A 196 4.46 6.70 -0.68
C ASN A 196 3.71 7.04 -1.97
N LEU A 197 4.29 6.72 -3.14
CA LEU A 197 3.62 6.90 -4.43
C LEU A 197 2.33 6.08 -4.51
N ILE A 198 2.42 4.77 -4.22
CA ILE A 198 1.30 3.86 -4.30
C ILE A 198 0.20 4.24 -3.30
N GLY A 199 0.58 4.61 -2.08
CA GLY A 199 -0.34 5.10 -1.06
C GLY A 199 -1.06 6.37 -1.49
N GLY A 200 -0.35 7.36 -2.03
CA GLY A 200 -0.97 8.59 -2.56
C GLY A 200 -2.00 8.30 -3.67
N MET A 201 -1.69 7.37 -4.57
CA MET A 201 -2.63 6.96 -5.63
C MET A 201 -3.86 6.23 -5.05
N MET A 202 -3.66 5.28 -4.13
CA MET A 202 -4.78 4.55 -3.51
C MET A 202 -5.69 5.47 -2.68
N VAL A 203 -5.12 6.43 -1.94
CA VAL A 203 -5.89 7.46 -1.19
C VAL A 203 -6.74 8.29 -2.14
N ALA A 204 -6.16 8.78 -3.25
CA ALA A 204 -6.93 9.54 -4.25
C ALA A 204 -8.06 8.71 -4.88
N CYS A 205 -7.84 7.42 -5.13
CA CYS A 205 -8.87 6.50 -5.60
C CYS A 205 -10.00 6.31 -4.57
N HIS A 206 -9.66 6.12 -3.30
CA HIS A 206 -10.63 5.97 -2.21
C HIS A 206 -11.45 7.25 -2.02
N ASP A 207 -10.82 8.42 -2.00
CA ASP A 207 -11.49 9.72 -1.88
C ASP A 207 -12.51 9.95 -3.00
N SER A 208 -12.12 9.61 -4.24
CA SER A 208 -13.01 9.69 -5.41
C SER A 208 -14.23 8.76 -5.26
N PHE A 209 -14.01 7.53 -4.78
CA PHE A 209 -15.07 6.57 -4.49
C PHE A 209 -16.04 7.10 -3.40
N ILE A 210 -15.51 7.60 -2.28
CA ILE A 210 -16.33 8.18 -1.20
C ILE A 210 -17.11 9.40 -1.71
N ALA A 211 -16.48 10.28 -2.48
CA ALA A 211 -17.13 11.44 -3.07
C ALA A 211 -18.22 11.04 -4.09
N HIS A 212 -18.08 9.91 -4.78
CA HIS A 212 -19.13 9.35 -5.62
C HIS A 212 -20.30 8.83 -4.77
N MET A 213 -20.01 8.04 -3.74
CA MET A 213 -21.02 7.48 -2.82
C MET A 213 -21.84 8.55 -2.10
N LYS A 214 -21.29 9.74 -1.86
CA LYS A 214 -22.03 10.87 -1.26
C LYS A 214 -22.95 11.61 -2.23
N ARG A 215 -22.81 11.38 -3.54
CA ARG A 215 -23.59 12.06 -4.59
C ARG A 215 -24.75 11.21 -5.13
N VAL A 216 -24.76 9.91 -4.84
CA VAL A 216 -25.84 8.96 -5.19
C VAL A 216 -26.71 8.68 -3.98
#